data_AF-A0A2T5JHP3-F1
#
_entry.id   AF-A0A2T5JHP3-F1
#
_cell.length_a   1.000
_cell.length_b   1.000
_cell.length_c   1.000
_cell.angle_alpha   90.00
_cell.angle_beta   90.00
_cell.angle_gamma   90.00
#
_symmetry.space_group_name_H-M   'P 1'
#
loop_
_entity.id
_entity.type
_entity.pdbx_description
1 polymer ?
#
loop_
_entity_poly.entity_id
_entity_poly.type
_entity_poly.pdbx_seq_one_letter_code
_entity_poly.pdbx_strand_id
1 'polypeptide(L)' 'MPKYVFYLRAQEGNIERLGNIIVNRPDGALLGSYEHEEPLIDFPETIVFWASKVGPSMGIAPLDPLPKKNPLD' A
#
# COMPACT_ATOMS: atom_id res chain seq x y z
N MET A 1 15.92 -2.26 -1.24
CA MET A 1 14.67 -2.96 -0.86
C MET A 1 13.66 -1.92 -0.44
N PRO A 2 12.52 -1.78 -1.14
CA PRO A 2 11.45 -0.87 -0.74
C PRO A 2 10.87 -1.28 0.62
N LYS A 3 10.56 -0.27 1.43
CA LYS A 3 9.89 -0.43 2.72
C LYS A 3 8.42 -0.10 2.58
N TYR A 4 7.58 -0.85 3.26
CA TYR A 4 6.14 -0.62 3.27
C TYR A 4 5.60 -0.56 4.69
N VAL A 5 4.50 0.17 4.83
CA VAL A 5 3.65 0.23 6.03
C VAL A 5 2.29 -0.35 5.69
N PHE A 6 1.63 -0.95 6.69
CA PHE A 6 0.28 -1.49 6.53
C PHE A 6 -0.81 -0.45 6.78
N TYR A 7 -1.94 -0.67 6.12
CA TYR A 7 -3.18 0.05 6.28
C TYR A 7 -4.35 -0.92 6.48
N LEU A 8 -5.35 -0.50 7.22
CA LEU A 8 -6.65 -1.18 7.33
C LEU A 8 -7.73 -0.26 6.78
N ARG A 9 -8.58 -0.80 5.91
CA ARG A 9 -9.85 -0.18 5.53
C ARG A 9 -10.97 -0.91 6.24
N ALA A 10 -11.79 -0.20 7.00
CA ALA A 10 -12.98 -0.73 7.65
C ALA A 10 -14.15 -0.85 6.66
N GLN A 11 -15.23 -1.52 7.06
CA GLN A 11 -16.44 -1.65 6.22
C GLN A 11 -17.06 -0.29 5.85
N GLU A 12 -16.95 0.67 6.76
CA GLU A 12 -17.45 2.05 6.60
C GLU A 12 -16.56 2.91 5.71
N GLY A 13 -15.41 2.39 5.25
CA GLY A 13 -14.42 3.13 4.47
C GLY A 13 -13.39 3.89 5.31
N ASN A 14 -13.48 3.83 6.65
CA ASN A 14 -12.47 4.41 7.54
C ASN A 14 -11.11 3.74 7.31
N ILE A 15 -10.06 4.54 7.12
CA ILE A 15 -8.70 4.07 6.87
C ILE A 15 -7.84 4.32 8.10
N GLU A 16 -7.11 3.29 8.54
CA GLU A 16 -6.16 3.36 9.65
C GLU A 16 -4.76 2.98 9.17
N ARG A 17 -3.75 3.77 9.57
CA ARG A 17 -2.33 3.51 9.30
C ARG A 17 -1.70 2.72 10.45
N LEU A 18 -1.23 1.51 10.17
CA LEU A 18 -0.53 0.66 11.14
C LEU A 18 0.97 0.98 11.20
N GLY A 19 1.29 2.22 11.59
CA GLY A 19 2.63 2.82 11.49
C GLY A 19 3.76 2.10 12.24
N ASN A 20 3.42 1.24 13.18
CA ASN A 20 4.39 0.49 13.98
C ASN A 20 4.89 -0.79 13.28
N ILE A 21 4.25 -1.18 12.17
CA ILE A 21 4.57 -2.41 11.43
C ILE A 21 5.18 -2.03 10.09
N ILE A 22 6.51 -1.99 10.04
CA ILE A 22 7.29 -1.71 8.83
C ILE A 22 7.89 -3.01 8.32
N VAL A 23 7.67 -3.30 7.04
CA VAL A 23 8.22 -4.49 6.38
C VAL A 23 9.19 -4.11 5.27
N ASN A 24 10.39 -4.69 5.31
CA ASN A 24 11.30 -4.69 4.16
C ASN A 24 10.81 -5.77 3.19
N ARG A 25 10.58 -5.45 1.92
CA ARG A 25 10.17 -6.47 0.95
C ARG A 25 11.10 -6.53 -0.26
N PRO A 26 11.52 -7.73 -0.68
CA PRO A 26 12.06 -7.96 -2.01
C PRO A 26 10.87 -7.95 -2.99
N ASP A 27 10.75 -6.84 -3.71
CA ASP A 27 10.26 -6.68 -5.08
C ASP A 27 8.99 -7.45 -5.52
N GLY A 28 7.97 -6.70 -5.95
CA GLY A 28 6.95 -7.09 -6.96
C GLY A 28 5.93 -8.17 -6.62
N ALA A 29 6.33 -9.32 -6.09
CA ALA A 29 5.49 -10.52 -6.00
C ALA A 29 4.28 -10.34 -5.05
N LEU A 30 4.40 -9.48 -4.03
CA LEU A 30 3.28 -9.18 -3.14
C LEU A 30 2.28 -8.17 -3.72
N LEU A 31 2.69 -7.31 -4.66
CA LEU A 31 1.72 -6.46 -5.36
C LEU A 31 0.73 -7.31 -6.17
N GLY A 32 1.11 -8.53 -6.57
CA GLY A 32 0.20 -9.49 -7.19
C GLY A 32 -0.97 -9.94 -6.31
N SER A 33 -0.97 -9.61 -5.01
CA SER A 33 -2.14 -9.80 -4.13
C SER A 33 -2.73 -8.47 -3.63
N TYR A 34 -2.08 -7.34 -3.91
CA TYR A 34 -2.51 -6.00 -3.56
C TYR A 34 -2.59 -5.18 -4.85
N GLU A 35 -3.58 -5.50 -5.69
CA GLU A 35 -3.66 -4.99 -7.07
C GLU A 35 -4.48 -3.69 -7.16
N HIS A 36 -5.16 -3.31 -6.08
CA HIS A 36 -6.09 -2.19 -6.11
C HIS A 36 -5.45 -0.93 -5.54
N GLU A 37 -5.02 -0.05 -6.43
CA GLU A 37 -4.44 1.24 -6.09
C GLU A 37 -5.52 2.27 -5.72
N GLU A 38 -5.28 3.00 -4.62
CA GLU A 38 -6.12 4.11 -4.18
C GLU A 38 -5.23 5.23 -3.60
N PRO A 39 -5.52 6.51 -3.90
CA PRO A 39 -4.80 7.62 -3.28
C PRO A 39 -5.11 7.71 -1.79
N LEU A 40 -4.08 7.94 -0.98
CA LEU A 40 -4.26 8.28 0.42
C LEU A 40 -4.27 9.80 0.58
N ILE A 41 -5.29 10.33 1.24
CA ILE A 41 -5.45 11.76 1.52
C ILE A 41 -5.22 11.97 3.02
N ASP A 42 -4.48 13.01 3.39
CA ASP A 42 -4.12 13.35 4.78
C ASP A 42 -3.25 12.31 5.51
N PHE A 43 -2.60 11.40 4.77
CA PHE A 43 -1.61 10.46 5.30
C PHE A 43 -0.18 10.80 4.84
N PRO A 44 0.86 10.28 5.52
CA PRO A 44 2.25 10.50 5.12
C PRO A 44 2.60 9.87 3.77
N GLU A 45 1.95 8.75 3.43
CA GLU A 45 2.10 8.08 2.14
C GLU A 45 1.01 8.53 1.17
N THR A 46 1.32 8.55 -0.14
CA THR A 46 0.43 9.11 -1.17
C THR A 46 -0.50 8.08 -1.81
N ILE A 47 -0.16 6.80 -1.72
CA ILE A 47 -0.87 5.72 -2.39
C ILE A 47 -0.86 4.48 -1.52
N VAL A 48 -1.96 3.74 -1.52
CA VAL A 48 -2.10 2.44 -0.91
C VAL A 48 -2.53 1.43 -1.97
N PHE A 49 -1.97 0.24 -1.87
CA PHE A 49 -2.35 -0.93 -2.64
C PHE A 49 -3.19 -1.81 -1.73
N TRP A 50 -4.45 -2.09 -2.09
CA TRP A 50 -5.39 -2.89 -1.30
C TRP A 50 -5.46 -4.33 -1.80
N ALA A 51 -5.63 -5.28 -0.87
CA ALA A 51 -5.89 -6.68 -1.20
C ALA A 51 -7.30 -6.94 -1.76
N SER A 52 -8.25 -6.05 -1.47
CA SER A 52 -9.61 -6.09 -2.02
C SER A 52 -10.02 -4.70 -2.50
N LYS A 53 -10.70 -4.63 -3.64
CA LYS A 53 -11.17 -3.37 -4.22
C LYS A 53 -12.18 -2.66 -3.32
N VAL A 54 -13.06 -3.41 -2.66
CA VAL A 54 -14.20 -2.87 -1.90
C VAL A 54 -14.31 -3.53 -0.53
N GLY A 55 -14.82 -2.79 0.45
CA GLY A 55 -15.10 -3.28 1.80
C GLY A 55 -13.85 -3.43 2.65
N PRO A 56 -13.95 -4.18 3.78
CA PRO A 56 -12.84 -4.40 4.68
C PRO A 56 -11.62 -4.96 3.96
N SER A 57 -10.47 -4.34 4.13
CA SER A 57 -9.26 -4.77 3.44
C SER A 57 -8.00 -4.38 4.18
N MET A 58 -6.95 -5.16 3.97
CA MET A 58 -5.60 -4.77 4.34
C MET A 58 -4.92 -4.16 3.12
N GLY A 59 -4.19 -3.08 3.34
CA GLY A 59 -3.44 -2.36 2.33
C GLY A 59 -1.98 -2.23 2.71
N ILE A 60 -1.15 -1.95 1.70
CA ILE A 60 0.25 -1.60 1.89
C ILE A 60 0.54 -0.28 1.17
N ALA A 61 1.31 0.59 1.82
CA ALA A 61 1.78 1.83 1.22
C ALA A 61 3.32 1.89 1.30
N PRO A 62 3.98 2.36 0.25
CA PRO A 62 5.44 2.48 0.24
C PRO A 62 5.87 3.67 1.11
N LEU A 63 6.87 3.47 1.98
CA LEU A 63 7.42 4.53 2.84
C LEU A 63 8.31 5.51 2.07
N ASP A 64 8.95 5.03 1.01
CA ASP A 64 9.74 5.82 0.09
C ASP A 64 9.02 5.84 -1.26
N PRO A 65 9.17 6.89 -2.08
CA PRO A 65 8.65 6.88 -3.44
C PRO A 65 9.10 5.59 -4.15
N LEU A 66 8.15 4.82 -4.67
CA LEU A 66 8.51 3.64 -5.46
C LEU A 66 9.45 4.11 -6.58
N PRO A 67 10.57 3.39 -6.83
CA PRO A 67 11.37 3.69 -8.00
C PRO A 67 10.42 3.66 -9.20
N LYS A 68 10.42 4.75 -9.99
CA LYS A 68 9.59 4.84 -11.19
C LYS A 68 9.88 3.60 -12.03
N LYS A 69 8.85 2.79 -12.33
CA LYS A 69 8.97 1.78 -13.38
C LYS A 69 9.35 2.55 -14.65
N ASN A 70 10.58 2.38 -15.12
CA ASN A 70 10.91 2.85 -16.46
C ASN A 70 10.04 2.04 -17.44
N PRO A 71 9.43 2.66 -18.46
CA PRO A 71 8.60 1.95 -19.43
C PRO A 71 9.36 0.99 -20.37
N LEU A 72 10.57 0.52 -20.00
CA LEU A 72 11.50 -0.17 -20.90
C LEU A 72 12.17 -1.43 -20.30
N ASP A 73 11.66 -1.98 -19.19
CA ASP A 73 12.04 -3.33 -18.71
C ASP A 73 10.94 -4.36 -19.02
#